data_AF-A0A7S3X1L0-F1
#
_entry.id   AF-A0A7S3X1L0-F1
#
_cell.length_a   1.000
_cell.length_b   1.000
_cell.length_c   1.000
_cell.angle_alpha   90.00
_cell.angle_beta   90.00
_cell.angle_gamma   90.00
#
_symmetry.space_group_name_H-M   'P 1'
#
loop_
_entity.id
_entity.type
_entity.pdbx_description
1 polymer ?
#
loop_
_entity_poly.entity_id
_entity_poly.type
_entity_poly.pdbx_seq_one_letter_code
_entity_poly.pdbx_strand_id
1 'polypeptide(L)'
;AVPITVRQLEALVRIAESHAKMRLDPVATESDVREAIELFTISTLQAAKMGEIELEGASAEGMDQARQRVMNSLGFGQTTSRQALLNQLVGSGMDESTVYKAIKSLVGERIFEESRGGKALKRIG
;
A
#
# COMPACT_ATOMS: atom_id res chain seq x y z
N ALA A 1 16.03 0.26 -2.89
CA ALA A 1 16.31 1.29 -1.87
C ALA A 1 16.49 2.62 -2.58
N VAL A 2 15.75 3.66 -2.18
CA VAL A 2 15.98 5.02 -2.68
C VAL A 2 17.22 5.57 -1.96
N PRO A 3 18.27 6.01 -2.67
CA PRO A 3 19.48 6.52 -2.03
C PRO A 3 19.19 7.81 -1.27
N ILE A 4 19.76 7.94 -0.06
CA ILE A 4 19.69 9.18 0.72
C ILE A 4 20.53 10.25 0.00
N THR A 5 19.94 11.41 -0.24
CA THR A 5 20.57 12.54 -0.92
C THR A 5 20.83 13.70 0.03
N VAL A 6 21.78 14.57 -0.31
CA VAL A 6 22.08 15.81 0.44
C VAL A 6 20.82 16.69 0.59
N ARG A 7 19.95 16.72 -0.42
CA ARG A 7 18.67 17.44 -0.36
C ARG A 7 17.73 16.87 0.70
N GLN A 8 17.72 15.56 0.92
CA GLN A 8 16.90 14.95 1.98
C GLN A 8 17.44 15.30 3.37
N LEU A 9 18.76 15.39 3.53
CA LEU A 9 19.36 15.90 4.77
C LEU A 9 19.00 17.37 5.01
N GLU A 10 19.05 18.23 3.99
CA GLU A 10 18.64 19.62 4.10
C GLU A 10 17.15 19.77 4.47
N ALA A 11 16.29 18.90 3.91
CA ALA A 11 14.87 18.87 4.26
C ALA A 11 14.64 18.51 5.73
N LEU A 12 15.38 17.52 6.26
CA LEU A 12 15.33 17.16 7.69
C LEU A 12 15.74 18.32 8.60
N VAL A 13 16.83 19.02 8.26
CA VAL A 13 17.27 20.22 8.99
C VAL A 13 16.17 21.28 9.01
N ARG A 14 15.54 21.54 7.86
CA ARG A 14 14.46 22.52 7.74
C ARG A 14 13.23 22.18 8.57
N ILE A 15 12.86 20.91 8.67
CA ILE A 15 11.75 20.45 9.52
C ILE A 15 12.11 20.67 11.00
N ALA A 16 13.31 20.26 11.43
CA ALA A 16 13.75 20.43 12.81
C ALA A 16 13.78 21.91 13.23
N GLU A 17 14.32 22.80 12.39
CA GLU A 17 14.28 24.24 12.63
C GLU A 17 12.87 24.81 12.66
N SER A 18 11.96 24.30 11.83
CA SER A 18 10.57 24.75 11.81
C SER A 18 9.84 24.34 13.08
N HIS A 19 10.13 23.15 13.62
CA HIS A 19 9.60 22.68 14.89
C HIS A 19 10.10 23.55 16.06
N ALA A 20 11.38 23.91 16.08
CA ALA A 20 11.94 24.86 17.05
C ALA A 20 11.27 26.24 16.96
N LYS A 21 11.07 26.76 15.73
CA LYS A 21 10.36 28.02 15.49
C LYS A 21 8.92 28.01 16.00
N MET A 22 8.20 26.89 15.87
CA MET A 22 6.84 26.75 16.41
C MET A 22 6.81 26.85 17.95
N ARG A 23 7.90 26.43 18.62
CA ARG A 23 8.09 26.61 20.07
C ARG A 23 8.64 27.99 20.44
N LEU A 24 8.79 28.90 19.46
CA LEU A 24 9.43 30.22 19.61
C LEU A 24 10.87 30.15 20.14
N ASP A 25 11.57 29.06 19.84
CA ASP A 25 12.94 28.80 20.28
C ASP A 25 13.92 29.14 19.14
N PRO A 26 14.95 29.96 19.39
CA PRO A 26 15.94 30.27 18.37
C PRO A 26 16.86 29.10 18.01
N VAL A 27 16.91 28.04 18.84
CA VAL A 27 17.83 26.92 18.67
C VAL A 27 17.07 25.60 18.55
N ALA A 28 17.35 24.84 17.49
CA ALA A 28 16.86 23.48 17.35
C ALA A 28 17.63 22.53 18.27
N THR A 29 16.89 21.71 19.01
CA THR A 29 17.41 20.72 19.95
C THR A 29 17.39 19.32 19.34
N GLU A 30 18.05 18.35 19.99
CA GLU A 30 17.96 16.94 19.60
C GLU A 30 16.53 16.41 19.55
N SER A 31 15.62 16.96 20.36
CA SER A 31 14.21 16.58 20.34
C SER A 31 13.53 16.99 19.03
N ASP A 32 13.85 18.16 18.50
CA ASP A 32 13.28 18.64 17.23
C ASP A 32 13.79 17.81 16.05
N VAL A 33 15.06 17.37 16.12
CA VAL A 33 15.65 16.46 15.13
C VAL A 33 15.01 15.07 15.19
N ARG A 34 14.74 14.55 16.39
CA ARG A 34 14.06 13.26 16.56
C ARG A 34 12.67 13.29 15.92
N GLU A 35 11.90 14.34 16.18
CA GLU A 35 10.57 14.52 15.58
C GLU A 35 10.65 14.61 14.05
N ALA A 36 11.63 15.36 13.52
CA ALA A 36 11.83 15.45 12.08
C ALA A 36 12.15 14.10 11.43
N ILE A 37 12.95 13.25 12.08
CA ILE A 37 13.27 11.89 11.60
C ILE A 37 12.02 11.00 11.64
N GLU A 38 11.23 11.05 12.70
CA GLU A 38 9.98 10.28 12.81
C GLU A 38 8.99 10.68 11.70
N LEU A 39 8.73 11.99 11.54
CA LEU A 39 7.87 12.52 10.48
C LEU A 39 8.37 12.13 9.07
N PHE A 40 9.68 12.23 8.83
CA PHE A 40 10.28 11.83 7.56
C PHE A 40 10.16 10.33 7.31
N THR A 41 10.33 9.50 8.34
CA THR A 41 10.23 8.04 8.23
C THR A 41 8.80 7.63 7.93
N ILE A 42 7.82 8.20 8.63
CA ILE A 42 6.39 7.95 8.39
C ILE A 42 6.01 8.39 6.97
N SER A 43 6.37 9.60 6.56
CA SER A 43 6.04 10.12 5.22
C SER A 43 6.74 9.35 4.11
N THR A 44 7.98 8.88 4.32
CA THR A 44 8.70 8.06 3.33
C THR A 44 8.14 6.65 3.24
N LEU A 45 7.79 6.01 4.37
CA LEU A 45 7.12 4.71 4.37
C LEU A 45 5.73 4.79 3.73
N GLN A 46 4.98 5.86 4.00
CA GLN A 46 3.70 6.11 3.34
C GLN A 46 3.89 6.39 1.85
N ALA A 47 4.83 7.24 1.45
CA ALA A 47 5.11 7.54 0.06
C ALA A 47 5.67 6.33 -0.70
N ALA A 48 6.42 5.43 -0.05
CA ALA A 48 6.84 4.17 -0.65
C ALA A 48 5.64 3.25 -0.91
N LYS A 49 4.72 3.13 0.06
CA LYS A 49 3.47 2.37 -0.11
C LYS A 49 2.57 2.99 -1.19
N MET A 50 2.42 4.32 -1.19
CA MET A 50 1.61 5.04 -2.17
C MET A 50 2.24 5.03 -3.56
N GLY A 51 3.57 5.17 -3.64
CA GLY A 51 4.32 5.04 -4.89
C GLY A 51 4.31 3.62 -5.45
N GLU A 52 4.26 2.59 -4.61
CA GLU A 52 4.00 1.21 -5.03
C GLU A 52 2.57 1.05 -5.59
N ILE A 53 1.58 1.76 -5.01
CA ILE A 53 0.20 1.82 -5.51
C ILE A 53 0.10 2.62 -6.83
N GLU A 54 0.84 3.72 -6.96
CA GLU A 54 0.76 4.68 -8.08
C GLU A 54 1.61 4.25 -9.30
N LEU A 55 2.82 3.69 -9.08
CA LEU A 55 3.65 3.10 -10.13
C LEU A 55 2.97 1.89 -10.78
N GLU A 56 2.06 1.25 -10.06
CA GLU A 56 1.25 0.15 -10.56
C GLU A 56 0.03 0.63 -11.36
N GLY A 57 -0.35 1.91 -11.38
CA GLY A 57 -1.33 2.45 -12.34
C GLY A 57 -2.80 2.05 -12.10
N ALA A 58 -3.18 1.66 -10.88
CA ALA A 58 -4.58 1.44 -10.55
C ALA A 58 -5.14 2.65 -9.81
N SER A 59 -6.22 3.26 -10.32
CA SER A 59 -7.03 4.21 -9.55
C SER A 59 -7.47 3.55 -8.24
N ALA A 60 -7.30 4.24 -7.11
CA ALA A 60 -7.71 3.75 -5.79
C ALA A 60 -9.18 3.28 -5.79
N GLU A 61 -10.06 4.00 -6.49
CA GLU A 61 -11.47 3.66 -6.64
C GLU A 61 -11.68 2.36 -7.43
N GLY A 62 -10.86 2.13 -8.47
CA GLY A 62 -10.89 0.89 -9.25
C GLY A 62 -10.42 -0.32 -8.44
N MET A 63 -9.42 -0.12 -7.58
CA MET A 63 -8.95 -1.15 -6.65
C MET A 63 -10.03 -1.53 -5.64
N ASP A 64 -10.69 -0.56 -5.00
CA ASP A 64 -11.73 -0.85 -4.01
C ASP A 64 -12.93 -1.60 -4.61
N GLN A 65 -13.35 -1.21 -5.82
CA GLN A 65 -14.39 -1.92 -6.55
C GLN A 65 -13.96 -3.36 -6.91
N ALA A 66 -12.72 -3.54 -7.38
CA ALA A 66 -12.19 -4.86 -7.69
C ALA A 66 -12.12 -5.75 -6.43
N ARG A 67 -11.71 -5.21 -5.28
CA ARG A 67 -11.69 -5.94 -4.00
C ARG A 67 -13.08 -6.41 -3.59
N GLN A 68 -14.08 -5.53 -3.64
CA GLN A 68 -15.46 -5.90 -3.31
C GLN A 68 -15.99 -6.98 -4.25
N ARG A 69 -15.70 -6.89 -5.56
CA ARG A 69 -16.10 -7.93 -6.54
C ARG A 69 -15.43 -9.27 -6.26
N VAL A 70 -14.14 -9.27 -5.89
CA VAL A 70 -13.41 -10.49 -5.49
C VAL A 70 -13.96 -11.09 -4.19
N MET A 71 -14.34 -10.27 -3.22
CA MET A 71 -15.00 -10.77 -1.99
C MET A 71 -16.38 -11.35 -2.30
N ASN A 72 -17.18 -10.71 -3.15
CA ASN A 72 -18.54 -11.13 -3.45
C ASN A 72 -18.61 -12.37 -4.35
N SER A 73 -17.57 -12.67 -5.12
CA SER A 73 -17.52 -13.84 -5.99
C SER A 73 -17.24 -15.15 -5.26
N LEU A 74 -16.77 -15.10 -4.00
CA LEU A 74 -16.45 -16.27 -3.20
C LEU A 74 -17.10 -16.18 -1.82
N GLY A 75 -17.97 -17.14 -1.51
CA GLY A 75 -18.49 -17.32 -0.16
C GLY A 75 -17.41 -17.82 0.80
N PHE A 76 -17.65 -17.65 2.11
CA PHE A 76 -16.76 -18.14 3.16
C PHE A 76 -16.49 -19.64 3.00
N GLY A 77 -15.22 -20.06 3.07
CA GLY A 77 -14.80 -21.45 2.90
C GLY A 77 -14.83 -21.99 1.46
N GLN A 78 -15.36 -21.23 0.49
CA GLN A 78 -15.32 -21.65 -0.91
C GLN A 78 -13.91 -21.54 -1.50
N THR A 79 -13.61 -22.43 -2.43
CA THR A 79 -12.33 -22.48 -3.14
C THR A 79 -12.58 -22.37 -4.63
N THR A 80 -11.84 -21.50 -5.32
CA THR A 80 -11.83 -21.42 -6.79
C THR A 80 -10.40 -21.37 -7.31
N SER A 81 -10.22 -21.63 -8.60
CA SER A 81 -8.91 -21.42 -9.22
C SER A 81 -8.66 -19.93 -9.46
N ARG A 82 -7.43 -19.47 -9.25
CA ARG A 82 -7.03 -18.08 -9.51
C ARG A 82 -7.35 -17.66 -10.94
N GLN A 83 -7.08 -18.55 -11.90
CA GLN A 83 -7.33 -18.30 -13.33
C GLN A 83 -8.82 -18.16 -13.65
N ALA A 84 -9.68 -19.01 -13.07
CA ALA A 84 -11.12 -18.94 -13.31
C ALA A 84 -11.72 -17.64 -12.75
N LEU A 85 -11.27 -17.24 -11.56
CA LEU A 85 -11.69 -15.98 -10.95
C LEU A 85 -11.26 -14.77 -11.79
N LEU A 86 -10.02 -14.78 -12.27
CA LEU A 86 -9.51 -13.71 -13.12
C LEU A 86 -10.29 -13.62 -14.43
N ASN A 87 -10.50 -14.75 -15.12
CA ASN A 87 -11.28 -14.79 -16.37
C ASN A 87 -12.73 -14.30 -16.16
N GLN A 88 -13.36 -14.67 -15.05
CA GLN A 88 -14.71 -14.24 -14.70
C GLN A 88 -14.79 -12.71 -14.50
N LEU A 89 -13.82 -12.14 -13.79
CA LEU A 89 -13.80 -10.72 -13.44
C LEU A 89 -13.38 -9.85 -14.63
N VAL A 90 -12.41 -10.29 -15.44
CA VAL A 90 -12.04 -9.64 -16.71
C VAL A 90 -13.20 -9.71 -17.70
N GLY A 91 -13.90 -10.84 -17.79
CA GLY A 91 -15.12 -10.98 -18.61
C GLY A 91 -16.26 -10.05 -18.19
N SER A 92 -16.25 -9.56 -16.94
CA SER A 92 -17.20 -8.56 -16.43
C SER A 92 -16.81 -7.11 -16.74
N GLY A 93 -15.74 -6.88 -17.51
CA GLY A 93 -15.27 -5.57 -17.95
C GLY A 93 -14.26 -4.89 -17.01
N MET A 94 -13.69 -5.62 -16.04
CA MET A 94 -12.62 -5.07 -15.20
C MET A 94 -11.24 -5.26 -15.80
N ASP A 95 -10.36 -4.30 -15.52
CA ASP A 95 -8.96 -4.36 -15.90
C ASP A 95 -8.22 -5.51 -15.16
N GLU A 96 -7.48 -6.30 -15.93
CA GLU A 96 -6.77 -7.49 -15.44
C GLU A 96 -5.72 -7.13 -14.37
N SER A 97 -4.99 -6.03 -14.57
CA SER A 97 -3.96 -5.56 -13.63
C SER A 97 -4.58 -5.19 -12.29
N THR A 98 -5.73 -4.51 -12.31
CA THR A 98 -6.48 -4.11 -11.11
C THR A 98 -7.02 -5.33 -10.35
N VAL A 99 -7.58 -6.32 -11.05
CA VAL A 99 -8.08 -7.56 -10.43
C VAL A 99 -6.93 -8.38 -9.82
N TYR A 100 -5.80 -8.49 -10.52
CA TYR A 100 -4.63 -9.23 -10.04
C TYR A 100 -4.10 -8.64 -8.73
N LYS A 101 -4.05 -7.31 -8.62
CA LYS A 101 -3.64 -6.59 -7.40
C LYS A 101 -4.64 -6.72 -6.28
N ALA A 102 -5.94 -6.64 -6.58
CA ALA A 102 -6.98 -6.85 -5.59
C ALA A 102 -6.84 -8.24 -4.94
N ILE A 103 -6.63 -9.28 -5.75
CA ILE A 103 -6.37 -10.64 -5.25
C ILE A 103 -5.10 -10.68 -4.40
N LYS A 104 -4.00 -10.09 -4.87
CA LYS A 104 -2.71 -10.08 -4.14
C LYS A 104 -2.82 -9.36 -2.79
N SER A 105 -3.50 -8.22 -2.73
CA SER A 105 -3.77 -7.47 -1.50
C SER A 105 -4.60 -8.29 -0.50
N LEU A 106 -5.65 -8.96 -0.98
CA LEU A 106 -6.53 -9.77 -0.13
C LEU A 106 -5.86 -11.05 0.41
N VAL A 107 -4.91 -11.63 -0.33
CA VAL A 107 -4.04 -12.72 0.16
C VAL A 107 -3.06 -12.19 1.21
N GLY A 108 -2.46 -11.02 0.98
CA GLY A 108 -1.58 -10.36 1.96
C GLY A 108 -2.27 -10.05 3.29
N GLU A 109 -3.56 -9.69 3.25
CA GLU A 109 -4.41 -9.44 4.42
C GLU A 109 -4.97 -10.71 5.08
N ARG A 110 -4.61 -11.91 4.60
CA ARG A 110 -5.10 -13.21 5.08
C ARG A 110 -6.62 -13.38 5.01
N ILE A 111 -7.29 -12.70 4.07
CA ILE A 111 -8.71 -12.91 3.77
C ILE A 111 -8.86 -14.12 2.84
N PHE A 112 -7.88 -14.33 1.97
CA PHE A 112 -7.77 -15.50 1.10
C PHE A 112 -6.48 -16.28 1.39
N GLU A 113 -6.58 -17.60 1.31
CA GLU A 113 -5.48 -18.53 1.43
C GLU A 113 -5.21 -19.21 0.07
N GLU A 114 -3.95 -19.25 -0.33
CA GLU A 114 -3.55 -19.99 -1.53
C GLU A 114 -3.36 -21.48 -1.18
N SER A 115 -4.17 -22.34 -1.81
CA SER A 115 -4.09 -23.79 -1.70
C SER A 115 -3.54 -24.41 -3.00
N ARG A 116 -2.94 -25.60 -2.90
CA ARG A 116 -2.36 -26.35 -4.04
C ARG A 116 -1.27 -25.58 -4.80
N GLY A 117 -0.33 -24.97 -4.08
CA GLY A 117 0.85 -24.31 -4.66
C GLY A 117 0.51 -23.06 -5.48
N GLY A 118 -0.42 -22.22 -5.00
CA GLY A 118 -0.77 -20.93 -5.61
C GLY A 118 -1.86 -20.99 -6.70
N LYS A 119 -2.38 -22.19 -7.02
CA LYS A 119 -3.37 -22.36 -8.11
C LYS A 119 -4.81 -22.13 -7.66
N ALA A 120 -5.12 -22.36 -6.39
CA ALA A 120 -6.46 -22.22 -5.84
C ALA A 120 -6.49 -21.18 -4.73
N LEU A 121 -7.54 -20.37 -4.69
CA LEU A 121 -7.82 -19.38 -3.67
C LEU A 121 -8.98 -19.87 -2.82
N LYS A 122 -8.79 -19.96 -1.51
CA LYS A 122 -9.82 -20.29 -0.54
C LYS A 122 -10.10 -19.06 0.31
N ARG A 123 -11.37 -18.66 0.43
CA ARG A 123 -11.75 -17.57 1.33
C ARG A 123 -11.78 -18.08 2.77
N ILE A 124 -11.00 -17.43 3.65
CA ILE A 124 -10.86 -17.79 5.07
C ILE A 124 -11.35 -16.69 6.01
N GLY A 125 -11.56 -15.46 5.51
CA GLY A 125 -12.04 -14.28 6.24
C GLY A 125 -13.26 -13.61 5.63
#